data_AF-A0A316I1B1-F1
#
_entry.id   AF-A0A316I1B1-F1
#
_cell.length_a   1.000
_cell.length_b   1.000
_cell.length_c   1.000
_cell.angle_alpha   90.00
_cell.angle_beta   90.00
_cell.angle_gamma   90.00
#
_symmetry.space_group_name_H-M   'P 1'
#
loop_
_entity.id
_entity.type
_entity.pdbx_description
1 polymer ?
#
loop_
_entity_poly.entity_id
_entity_poly.type
_entity_poly.pdbx_seq_one_letter_code
_entity_poly.pdbx_strand_id
1 'polypeptide(L)'
;MPWFQRSIDRLIDKARHHAAAGDYRKALKINLRGLALIDSAVRADRTGIAGLANQPAAARLHYDQASLHHNLDDGDKAVQAAWTAELLYTGIDPTRGDPALVEETIRDFRRQHPGQTDEFEDLIGDAANARSQLAWMLACHRGAAAAAKVEHLGRNAIRTYEELIRVSRRYGNDDLRLVLAQVAQAHELLRRA
;
A
#
# COMPACT_ATOMS: atom_id res chain seq x y z
N MET A 1 -9.29 20.80 -2.10
CA MET A 1 -10.28 21.11 -3.15
C MET A 1 -11.04 19.84 -3.55
N PRO A 2 -12.35 19.71 -3.25
CA PRO A 2 -13.11 18.46 -3.42
C PRO A 2 -13.22 17.91 -4.84
N TRP A 3 -13.01 18.73 -5.88
CA TRP A 3 -13.04 18.26 -7.27
C TRP A 3 -11.77 17.52 -7.69
N PHE A 4 -10.63 17.87 -7.10
CA PHE A 4 -9.33 17.27 -7.40
C PHE A 4 -9.26 15.83 -6.91
N GLN A 5 -9.60 15.61 -5.63
CA GLN A 5 -9.66 14.27 -5.03
C GLN A 5 -10.58 13.34 -5.83
N ARG A 6 -11.80 13.81 -6.15
CA ARG A 6 -12.76 13.08 -7.00
C ARG A 6 -12.20 12.74 -8.39
N SER A 7 -11.27 13.52 -8.91
CA SER A 7 -10.65 13.25 -10.22
C SER A 7 -9.59 12.16 -10.11
N ILE A 8 -8.81 12.16 -9.02
CA ILE A 8 -7.87 11.09 -8.70
C ILE A 8 -8.60 9.78 -8.44
N ASP A 9 -9.64 9.79 -7.58
CA ASP A 9 -10.41 8.59 -7.26
C ASP A 9 -10.99 7.94 -8.52
N ARG A 10 -11.55 8.76 -9.42
CA ARG A 10 -12.03 8.29 -10.74
C ARG A 10 -10.92 7.66 -11.59
N LEU A 11 -9.70 8.19 -11.56
CA LEU A 11 -8.58 7.62 -12.31
C LEU A 11 -8.15 6.28 -11.70
N ILE A 12 -8.10 6.18 -10.37
CA ILE A 12 -7.82 4.94 -9.65
C ILE A 12 -8.87 3.87 -10.02
N ASP A 13 -10.15 4.18 -9.88
CA ASP A 13 -11.24 3.24 -10.19
C ASP A 13 -11.20 2.80 -11.65
N LYS A 14 -10.95 3.73 -12.56
CA LYS A 14 -10.84 3.42 -13.99
C LYS A 14 -9.62 2.56 -14.31
N ALA A 15 -8.48 2.81 -13.67
CA ALA A 15 -7.29 1.97 -13.83
C ALA A 15 -7.56 0.54 -13.34
N ARG A 16 -8.19 0.40 -12.16
CA ARG A 16 -8.58 -0.90 -11.59
C ARG A 16 -9.58 -1.65 -12.45
N HIS A 17 -10.56 -0.96 -13.02
CA HIS A 17 -11.49 -1.56 -13.97
C HIS A 17 -10.78 -2.16 -15.18
N HIS A 18 -9.83 -1.44 -15.78
CA HIS A 18 -9.04 -1.97 -16.89
C HIS A 18 -8.11 -3.10 -16.49
N ALA A 19 -7.50 -3.04 -15.30
CA ALA A 19 -6.67 -4.11 -14.76
C ALA A 19 -7.49 -5.40 -14.55
N ALA A 20 -8.70 -5.29 -14.00
CA ALA A 20 -9.61 -6.43 -13.82
C ALA A 20 -10.05 -7.06 -15.16
N ALA A 21 -10.04 -6.29 -16.25
CA ALA A 21 -10.28 -6.77 -17.61
C ALA A 21 -9.02 -7.31 -18.32
N GLY A 22 -7.87 -7.35 -17.64
CA GLY A 22 -6.58 -7.78 -18.20
C GLY A 22 -5.89 -6.76 -19.11
N ASP A 23 -6.43 -5.55 -19.27
CA ASP A 23 -5.83 -4.48 -20.08
C ASP A 23 -4.81 -3.67 -19.24
N TYR A 24 -3.72 -4.34 -18.86
CA TYR A 24 -2.71 -3.79 -17.95
C TYR A 24 -1.99 -2.58 -18.54
N ARG A 25 -1.78 -2.53 -19.85
CA ARG A 25 -1.14 -1.37 -20.51
C ARG A 25 -2.01 -0.12 -20.40
N LYS A 26 -3.32 -0.26 -20.62
CA LYS A 26 -4.24 0.87 -20.48
C LYS A 26 -4.42 1.28 -19.02
N ALA A 27 -4.51 0.31 -18.11
CA ALA A 27 -4.54 0.56 -16.68
C ALA A 27 -3.31 1.35 -16.23
N LEU A 28 -2.11 0.96 -16.65
CA LEU A 28 -0.86 1.67 -16.35
C LEU A 28 -0.86 3.10 -16.91
N LYS A 29 -1.30 3.30 -18.15
CA LYS A 29 -1.43 4.65 -18.73
C LYS A 29 -2.36 5.54 -17.91
N ILE A 30 -3.45 5.00 -17.38
CA ILE A 30 -4.41 5.78 -16.55
C ILE A 30 -3.81 6.06 -15.17
N ASN A 31 -3.17 5.06 -14.56
CA ASN A 31 -2.48 5.20 -13.28
C ASN A 31 -1.41 6.31 -13.32
N LEU A 32 -0.55 6.31 -14.35
CA LEU A 32 0.47 7.36 -14.57
C LEU A 32 -0.13 8.76 -14.75
N ARG A 33 -1.33 8.88 -15.34
CA ARG A 33 -2.04 10.17 -15.42
C ARG A 33 -2.49 10.67 -14.04
N GLY A 34 -2.86 9.76 -13.15
CA GLY A 34 -3.16 10.08 -11.75
C GLY A 34 -1.93 10.64 -11.03
N LEU A 35 -0.79 9.97 -11.17
CA LEU A 35 0.48 10.44 -10.59
C LEU A 35 0.89 11.81 -11.13
N ALA A 36 0.83 12.01 -12.46
CA ALA A 36 1.13 13.30 -13.07
C ALA A 36 0.22 14.44 -12.58
N LEU A 37 -1.04 14.12 -12.27
CA LEU A 37 -1.99 15.08 -11.71
C LEU A 37 -1.62 15.46 -10.26
N ILE A 38 -1.24 14.47 -9.43
CA ILE A 38 -0.71 14.69 -8.08
C ILE A 38 0.55 15.55 -8.13
N ASP A 39 1.54 15.16 -8.93
CA ASP A 39 2.80 15.90 -9.07
C ASP A 39 2.57 17.37 -9.48
N SER A 40 1.61 17.61 -10.37
CA SER A 40 1.26 18.96 -10.81
C SER A 40 0.63 19.77 -9.68
N ALA A 41 -0.20 19.15 -8.84
CA ALA A 41 -0.78 19.80 -7.67
C ALA A 41 0.27 20.10 -6.60
N VAL A 42 1.19 19.17 -6.34
CA VAL A 42 2.30 19.37 -5.39
C VAL A 42 3.21 20.51 -5.84
N ARG A 43 3.57 20.57 -7.14
CA ARG A 43 4.37 21.68 -7.68
C ARG A 43 3.66 23.02 -7.64
N ALA A 44 2.34 23.04 -7.85
CA ALA A 44 1.55 24.27 -7.80
C ALA A 44 1.34 24.77 -6.37
N ASP A 45 1.48 23.90 -5.37
CA ASP A 45 1.29 24.25 -3.98
C ASP A 45 2.56 24.82 -3.34
N ARG A 46 2.56 26.14 -3.17
CA ARG A 46 3.64 26.88 -2.49
C ARG A 46 3.70 26.65 -0.98
N THR A 47 2.66 26.07 -0.39
CA THR A 47 2.56 25.84 1.07
C THR A 47 3.07 24.48 1.50
N GLY A 48 3.25 23.54 0.56
CA GLY A 48 3.64 22.15 0.82
C GLY A 48 2.53 21.27 1.40
N ILE A 49 1.35 21.83 1.73
CA ILE A 49 0.20 21.13 2.31
C ILE A 49 -0.38 20.08 1.34
N ALA A 50 -0.43 20.37 0.05
CA ALA A 50 -0.87 19.45 -1.00
C ALA A 50 0.09 18.26 -1.16
N GLY A 51 1.37 18.42 -0.83
CA GLY A 51 2.31 17.30 -0.73
C GLY A 51 1.81 16.26 0.25
N LEU A 52 1.52 16.69 1.48
CA LEU A 52 1.04 15.83 2.56
C LEU A 52 -0.37 15.28 2.27
N ALA A 53 -1.29 16.13 1.82
CA ALA A 53 -2.68 15.73 1.58
C ALA A 53 -2.85 14.68 0.46
N ASN A 54 -1.93 14.63 -0.50
CA ASN A 54 -2.02 13.70 -1.64
C ASN A 54 -1.17 12.43 -1.46
N GLN A 55 -0.39 12.32 -0.38
CA GLN A 55 0.44 11.14 -0.10
C GLN A 55 -0.34 9.82 -0.10
N PRO A 56 -1.53 9.70 0.52
CA PRO A 56 -2.29 8.44 0.49
C PRO A 56 -2.67 8.02 -0.93
N ALA A 57 -3.09 8.97 -1.76
CA ALA A 57 -3.44 8.70 -3.15
C ALA A 57 -2.22 8.31 -3.99
N ALA A 58 -1.07 8.97 -3.78
CA ALA A 58 0.17 8.62 -4.44
C ALA A 58 0.64 7.22 -4.04
N ALA A 59 0.58 6.89 -2.75
CA ALA A 59 0.92 5.56 -2.23
C ALA A 59 0.07 4.46 -2.88
N ARG A 60 -1.25 4.68 -2.94
CA ARG A 60 -2.20 3.76 -3.59
C ARG A 60 -1.95 3.60 -5.09
N LEU A 61 -1.63 4.68 -5.80
CA LEU A 61 -1.28 4.60 -7.22
C LEU A 61 0.00 3.79 -7.45
N HIS A 62 1.03 3.97 -6.61
CA HIS A 62 2.25 3.17 -6.68
C HIS A 62 2.01 1.69 -6.32
N TYR A 63 1.15 1.42 -5.34
CA TYR A 63 0.72 0.07 -4.97
C TYR A 63 0.06 -0.65 -6.16
N ASP A 64 -0.89 0.02 -6.82
CA ASP A 64 -1.54 -0.52 -8.03
C ASP A 64 -0.52 -0.67 -9.18
N GLN A 65 0.39 0.29 -9.34
CA GLN A 65 1.43 0.28 -10.39
C GLN A 65 2.38 -0.91 -10.25
N ALA A 66 2.69 -1.36 -9.03
CA ALA A 66 3.53 -2.54 -8.81
C ALA A 66 2.93 -3.79 -9.46
N SER A 67 1.65 -4.07 -9.19
CA SER A 67 0.93 -5.19 -9.81
C SER A 67 0.83 -5.03 -11.33
N LEU A 68 0.63 -3.81 -11.82
CA LEU A 68 0.55 -3.55 -13.26
C LEU A 68 1.86 -3.85 -13.98
N HIS A 69 3.01 -3.43 -13.46
CA HIS A 69 4.32 -3.74 -14.04
C HIS A 69 4.64 -5.23 -13.94
N HIS A 70 4.30 -5.88 -12.83
CA HIS A 70 4.48 -7.33 -12.71
C HIS A 70 3.72 -8.09 -13.81
N ASN A 71 2.45 -7.75 -14.05
CA ASN A 71 1.65 -8.37 -15.11
C ASN A 71 2.11 -8.02 -16.54
N LEU A 72 2.96 -7.01 -16.69
CA LEU A 72 3.61 -6.63 -17.95
C LEU A 72 5.02 -7.18 -18.09
N ASP A 73 5.44 -8.07 -17.17
CA ASP A 73 6.77 -8.67 -17.12
C ASP A 73 7.92 -7.65 -16.96
N ASP A 74 7.65 -6.53 -16.28
CA ASP A 74 8.64 -5.51 -15.94
C ASP A 74 8.98 -5.57 -14.45
N GLY A 75 9.78 -6.58 -14.08
CA GLY A 75 10.11 -6.88 -12.69
C GLY A 75 10.80 -5.75 -11.94
N ASP A 76 11.69 -5.03 -12.62
CA ASP A 76 12.42 -3.91 -12.01
C ASP A 76 11.48 -2.76 -11.64
N LYS A 77 10.57 -2.37 -12.55
CA LYS A 77 9.58 -1.34 -12.25
C LYS A 77 8.53 -1.81 -11.26
N ALA A 78 8.20 -3.11 -11.25
CA ALA A 78 7.29 -3.68 -10.26
C ALA A 78 7.86 -3.54 -8.84
N VAL A 79 9.11 -3.94 -8.64
CA VAL A 79 9.81 -3.80 -7.34
C VAL A 79 9.94 -2.33 -6.97
N GLN A 80 10.36 -1.47 -7.90
CA GLN A 80 10.51 -0.04 -7.62
C GLN A 80 9.18 0.61 -7.20
N ALA A 81 8.08 0.28 -7.89
CA ALA A 81 6.76 0.82 -7.54
C ALA A 81 6.28 0.30 -6.18
N ALA A 82 6.47 -0.98 -5.87
CA ALA A 82 6.12 -1.54 -4.56
C ALA A 82 6.94 -0.89 -3.44
N TRP A 83 8.23 -0.64 -3.68
CA TRP A 83 9.10 0.04 -2.73
C TRP A 83 8.63 1.47 -2.48
N THR A 84 8.31 2.21 -3.54
CA THR A 84 7.77 3.57 -3.42
C THR A 84 6.43 3.58 -2.68
N ALA A 85 5.55 2.61 -2.93
CA ALA A 85 4.29 2.47 -2.21
C ALA A 85 4.52 2.25 -0.71
N GLU A 86 5.38 1.29 -0.34
CA GLU A 86 5.71 1.00 1.06
C GLU A 86 6.32 2.20 1.76
N LEU A 87 7.24 2.91 1.11
CA LEU A 87 7.85 4.12 1.66
C LEU A 87 6.81 5.22 1.92
N LEU A 88 5.91 5.47 0.97
CA LEU A 88 4.88 6.49 1.11
C LEU A 88 3.87 6.11 2.20
N TYR A 89 3.43 4.86 2.22
CA TYR A 89 2.52 4.36 3.24
C TYR A 89 3.16 4.40 4.64
N THR A 90 4.39 3.97 4.80
CA THR A 90 5.10 4.06 6.09
C THR A 90 5.29 5.51 6.54
N GLY A 91 5.38 6.46 5.61
CA GLY A 91 5.43 7.90 5.93
C GLY A 91 4.13 8.48 6.49
N ILE A 92 2.97 7.89 6.15
CA ILE A 92 1.64 8.31 6.62
C ILE A 92 1.04 7.36 7.67
N ASP A 93 1.61 6.18 7.84
CA ASP A 93 1.26 5.18 8.85
C ASP A 93 1.56 5.75 10.26
N PRO A 94 0.54 5.93 11.11
CA PRO A 94 0.72 6.43 12.47
C PRO A 94 1.67 5.57 13.32
N THR A 95 1.77 4.28 13.02
CA THR A 95 2.64 3.32 13.72
C THR A 95 4.04 3.25 13.11
N ARG A 96 4.25 3.92 11.96
CA ARG A 96 5.49 3.87 11.16
C ARG A 96 5.96 2.44 10.86
N GLY A 97 5.01 1.51 10.77
CA GLY A 97 5.26 0.10 10.51
C GLY A 97 5.74 -0.74 11.68
N ASP A 98 5.61 -0.25 12.91
CA ASP A 98 5.84 -1.06 14.11
C ASP A 98 4.52 -1.68 14.61
N PRO A 99 4.34 -3.01 14.48
CA PRO A 99 3.15 -3.69 15.01
C PRO A 99 2.94 -3.47 16.51
N ALA A 100 4.01 -3.30 17.30
CA ALA A 100 3.91 -3.13 18.74
C ALA A 100 3.21 -1.82 19.14
N LEU A 101 3.18 -0.82 18.25
CA LEU A 101 2.56 0.47 18.49
C LEU A 101 1.08 0.53 18.10
N VAL A 102 0.56 -0.47 17.39
CA VAL A 102 -0.80 -0.46 16.81
C VAL A 102 -1.86 -0.22 17.89
N GLU A 103 -1.84 -1.01 18.97
CA GLU A 103 -2.86 -0.90 20.02
C GLU A 103 -2.84 0.46 20.70
N GLU A 104 -1.65 0.90 21.16
CA GLU A 104 -1.49 2.17 21.87
C GLU A 104 -1.92 3.32 20.97
N THR A 105 -1.45 3.33 19.72
CA THR A 105 -1.72 4.37 18.75
C THR A 105 -3.22 4.48 18.42
N ILE A 106 -3.91 3.36 18.20
CA ILE A 106 -5.36 3.35 17.96
C ILE A 106 -6.13 3.78 19.20
N ARG A 107 -5.75 3.28 20.39
CA ARG A 107 -6.40 3.64 21.66
C ARG A 107 -6.30 5.14 21.91
N ASP A 108 -5.13 5.71 21.70
CA ASP A 108 -4.85 7.13 21.91
C ASP A 108 -5.62 8.00 20.94
N PHE A 109 -5.64 7.60 19.67
CA PHE A 109 -6.42 8.29 18.65
C PHE A 109 -7.92 8.27 18.97
N ARG A 110 -8.48 7.11 19.39
CA ARG A 110 -9.89 7.00 19.80
C ARG A 110 -10.25 7.91 20.97
N ARG A 111 -9.34 8.07 21.95
CA ARG A 111 -9.55 8.98 23.08
C ARG A 111 -9.64 10.44 22.63
N GLN A 112 -8.87 10.82 21.61
CA GLN A 112 -8.83 12.19 21.09
C GLN A 112 -9.91 12.48 20.05
N HIS A 113 -10.31 11.46 19.28
CA HIS A 113 -11.21 11.56 18.13
C HIS A 113 -12.33 10.51 18.20
N PRO A 114 -13.24 10.60 19.20
CA PRO A 114 -14.29 9.61 19.37
C PRO A 114 -15.19 9.53 18.12
N GLY A 115 -15.28 8.34 17.54
CA GLY A 115 -16.14 8.06 16.38
C GLY A 115 -15.54 8.36 15.00
N GLN A 116 -14.26 8.72 14.89
CA GLN A 116 -13.60 9.06 13.62
C GLN A 116 -12.36 8.20 13.32
N THR A 117 -12.41 6.89 13.57
CA THR A 117 -11.19 6.05 13.57
C THR A 117 -10.96 5.22 12.33
N ASP A 118 -11.95 5.14 11.44
CA ASP A 118 -11.90 4.23 10.30
C ASP A 118 -10.77 4.58 9.33
N GLU A 119 -10.65 5.84 8.92
CA GLU A 119 -9.58 6.28 8.01
C GLU A 119 -8.19 6.13 8.65
N PHE A 120 -8.10 6.32 9.97
CA PHE A 120 -6.85 6.20 10.72
C PHE A 120 -6.38 4.74 10.77
N GLU A 121 -7.29 3.81 11.04
CA GLU A 121 -7.01 2.38 11.04
C GLU A 121 -6.71 1.87 9.62
N ASP A 122 -7.38 2.43 8.60
CA ASP A 122 -7.13 2.13 7.18
C ASP A 122 -5.70 2.44 6.76
N LEU A 123 -5.11 3.54 7.25
CA LEU A 123 -3.71 3.87 6.95
C LEU A 123 -2.73 2.81 7.46
N ILE A 124 -2.99 2.25 8.64
CA ILE A 124 -2.17 1.19 9.24
C ILE A 124 -2.30 -0.10 8.41
N GLY A 125 -3.53 -0.48 8.05
CA GLY A 125 -3.80 -1.68 7.24
C GLY A 125 -3.24 -1.57 5.82
N ASP A 126 -3.41 -0.42 5.16
CA ASP A 126 -2.85 -0.16 3.84
C ASP A 126 -1.31 -0.22 3.84
N ALA A 127 -0.66 0.29 4.90
CA ALA A 127 0.77 0.19 5.05
C ALA A 127 1.24 -1.26 5.25
N ALA A 128 0.49 -2.06 6.02
CA ALA A 128 0.75 -3.49 6.13
C ALA A 128 0.58 -4.23 4.78
N ASN A 129 -0.45 -3.89 4.00
CA ASN A 129 -0.66 -4.41 2.65
C ASN A 129 0.50 -4.07 1.71
N ALA A 130 1.03 -2.84 1.78
CA ALA A 130 2.17 -2.42 0.97
C ALA A 130 3.43 -3.22 1.32
N ARG A 131 3.65 -3.53 2.60
CA ARG A 131 4.76 -4.40 3.05
C ARG A 131 4.63 -5.82 2.52
N SER A 132 3.44 -6.44 2.60
CA SER A 132 3.24 -7.79 2.05
C SER A 132 3.39 -7.82 0.53
N GLN A 133 2.94 -6.77 -0.17
CA GLN A 133 3.13 -6.65 -1.62
C GLN A 133 4.60 -6.47 -1.98
N LEU A 134 5.36 -5.63 -1.28
CA LEU A 134 6.79 -5.50 -1.52
C LEU A 134 7.54 -6.81 -1.24
N ALA A 135 7.20 -7.51 -0.16
CA ALA A 135 7.77 -8.82 0.14
C ALA A 135 7.55 -9.81 -1.01
N TRP A 136 6.33 -9.84 -1.55
CA TRP A 136 6.00 -10.68 -2.69
C TRP A 136 6.75 -10.27 -3.97
N MET A 137 6.79 -8.98 -4.31
CA MET A 137 7.53 -8.50 -5.49
C MET A 137 9.04 -8.79 -5.40
N LEU A 138 9.63 -8.64 -4.22
CA LEU A 138 11.04 -8.98 -3.99
C LEU A 138 11.28 -10.48 -4.19
N ALA A 139 10.40 -11.34 -3.67
CA ALA A 139 10.52 -12.78 -3.88
C ALA A 139 10.43 -13.16 -5.37
N CYS A 140 9.47 -12.58 -6.11
CA CYS A 140 9.29 -12.83 -7.54
C CYS A 140 10.52 -12.41 -8.37
N HIS A 141 11.08 -11.23 -8.11
CA HIS A 141 12.00 -10.56 -9.05
C HIS A 141 13.43 -10.44 -8.56
N ARG A 142 13.71 -10.77 -7.30
CA ARG A 142 15.05 -10.72 -6.68
C ARG A 142 15.47 -12.06 -6.05
N GLY A 143 14.53 -12.99 -5.86
CA GLY A 143 14.81 -14.33 -5.36
C GLY A 143 15.56 -14.34 -4.02
N ALA A 144 16.46 -15.30 -3.87
CA ALA A 144 17.18 -15.57 -2.61
C ALA A 144 17.93 -14.35 -2.06
N ALA A 145 18.43 -13.45 -2.91
CA ALA A 145 19.14 -12.24 -2.48
C ALA A 145 18.28 -11.31 -1.60
N ALA A 146 16.95 -11.37 -1.72
CA ALA A 146 16.03 -10.55 -0.94
C ALA A 146 15.40 -11.28 0.27
N ALA A 147 15.76 -12.54 0.54
CA ALA A 147 15.06 -13.40 1.50
C ALA A 147 14.88 -12.79 2.89
N ALA A 148 15.94 -12.21 3.47
CA ALA A 148 15.88 -11.58 4.78
C ALA A 148 14.90 -10.39 4.82
N LYS A 149 14.84 -9.60 3.74
CA LYS A 149 13.92 -8.46 3.62
C LYS A 149 12.48 -8.94 3.44
N VAL A 150 12.25 -9.99 2.64
CA VAL A 150 10.94 -10.63 2.47
C VAL A 150 10.39 -11.13 3.80
N GLU A 151 11.22 -11.85 4.58
CA GLU A 151 10.82 -12.36 5.89
C GLU A 151 10.45 -11.24 6.86
N HIS A 152 11.29 -10.20 6.94
CA HIS A 152 11.03 -9.06 7.81
C HIS A 152 9.73 -8.34 7.45
N LEU A 153 9.54 -8.00 6.17
CA LEU A 153 8.34 -7.31 5.69
C LEU A 153 7.08 -8.15 5.90
N GLY A 154 7.13 -9.44 5.56
CA GLY A 154 6.01 -10.36 5.71
C GLY A 154 5.60 -10.55 7.17
N ARG A 155 6.58 -10.75 8.07
CA ARG A 155 6.34 -10.87 9.51
C ARG A 155 5.71 -9.61 10.09
N ASN A 156 6.21 -8.42 9.71
CA ASN A 156 5.65 -7.17 10.18
C ASN A 156 4.21 -6.98 9.68
N ALA A 157 3.94 -7.23 8.40
CA ALA A 157 2.59 -7.13 7.85
C ALA A 157 1.58 -8.04 8.59
N ILE A 158 1.95 -9.30 8.83
CA ILE A 158 1.12 -10.26 9.57
C ILE A 158 0.84 -9.76 10.99
N ARG A 159 1.89 -9.39 11.74
CA ARG A 159 1.73 -8.91 13.13
C ARG A 159 0.89 -7.64 13.21
N THR A 160 1.01 -6.73 12.25
CA THR A 160 0.15 -5.53 12.20
C THR A 160 -1.33 -5.93 12.07
N TYR A 161 -1.66 -6.91 11.22
CA TYR A 161 -3.04 -7.38 11.08
C TYR A 161 -3.55 -8.16 12.30
N GLU A 162 -2.71 -8.94 12.96
CA GLU A 162 -3.05 -9.60 14.23
C GLU A 162 -3.46 -8.57 15.29
N GLU A 163 -2.69 -7.48 15.41
CA GLU A 163 -3.02 -6.38 16.32
C GLU A 163 -4.26 -5.61 15.88
N LEU A 164 -4.40 -5.30 14.58
CA LEU A 164 -5.60 -4.66 14.05
C LEU A 164 -6.85 -5.49 14.34
N ILE A 165 -6.85 -6.80 14.13
CA ILE A 165 -8.00 -7.65 14.46
C ILE A 165 -8.33 -7.62 15.96
N ARG A 166 -7.31 -7.54 16.81
CA ARG A 166 -7.50 -7.51 18.26
C ARG A 166 -8.15 -6.22 18.75
N VAL A 167 -7.82 -5.08 18.12
CA VAL A 167 -8.21 -3.74 18.63
C VAL A 167 -9.20 -3.01 17.75
N SER A 168 -9.31 -3.36 16.46
CA SER A 168 -10.24 -2.80 15.49
C SER A 168 -11.59 -3.49 15.55
N ARG A 169 -12.65 -2.76 15.17
CA ARG A 169 -13.97 -3.34 14.89
C ARG A 169 -14.17 -3.65 13.40
N ARG A 170 -13.23 -3.23 12.55
CA ARG A 170 -13.33 -3.27 11.09
C ARG A 170 -12.57 -4.44 10.49
N TYR A 171 -11.38 -4.72 10.99
CA TYR A 171 -10.54 -5.80 10.49
C TYR A 171 -10.96 -7.15 11.05
N GLY A 172 -10.94 -8.16 10.18
CA GLY A 172 -11.30 -9.52 10.53
C GLY A 172 -10.32 -10.56 10.01
N ASN A 173 -10.59 -11.82 10.32
CA ASN A 173 -9.75 -12.95 9.91
C ASN A 173 -9.63 -13.09 8.38
N ASP A 174 -10.57 -12.53 7.61
CA ASP A 174 -10.50 -12.55 6.15
C ASP A 174 -9.37 -11.65 5.62
N ASP A 175 -9.16 -10.48 6.23
CA ASP A 175 -8.08 -9.56 5.87
C ASP A 175 -6.71 -10.18 6.19
N LEU A 176 -6.57 -10.75 7.39
CA LEU A 176 -5.35 -11.48 7.78
C LEU A 176 -5.08 -12.66 6.84
N ARG A 177 -6.11 -13.37 6.37
CA ARG A 177 -5.95 -14.48 5.43
C ARG A 177 -5.35 -14.02 4.09
N LEU A 178 -5.74 -12.86 3.59
CA LEU A 178 -5.17 -12.30 2.36
C LEU A 178 -3.67 -12.03 2.51
N VAL A 179 -3.27 -11.40 3.61
CA VAL A 179 -1.85 -11.11 3.91
C VAL A 179 -1.06 -12.39 4.12
N LEU A 180 -1.59 -13.34 4.90
CA LEU A 180 -0.96 -14.64 5.09
C LEU A 180 -0.75 -15.38 3.77
N ALA A 181 -1.76 -15.40 2.89
CA ALA A 181 -1.67 -16.04 1.59
C ALA A 181 -0.56 -15.40 0.72
N GLN A 182 -0.48 -14.08 0.71
CA GLN A 182 0.53 -13.36 -0.06
C GLN A 182 1.95 -13.60 0.48
N VAL A 183 2.14 -13.55 1.80
CA VAL A 183 3.44 -13.82 2.44
C VAL A 183 3.85 -15.29 2.25
N ALA A 184 2.91 -16.23 2.35
CA ALA A 184 3.17 -17.64 2.09
C ALA A 184 3.61 -17.88 0.64
N GLN A 185 2.99 -17.22 -0.34
CA GLN A 185 3.41 -17.27 -1.74
C GLN A 185 4.84 -16.73 -1.91
N ALA A 186 5.18 -15.63 -1.27
CA ALA A 186 6.54 -15.08 -1.30
C ALA A 186 7.58 -16.09 -0.77
N HIS A 187 7.30 -16.75 0.36
CA HIS A 187 8.19 -17.77 0.90
C HIS A 187 8.28 -19.04 0.05
N GLU A 188 7.19 -19.45 -0.60
CA GLU A 188 7.22 -20.58 -1.54
C GLU A 188 8.11 -20.27 -2.75
N LEU A 189 8.05 -19.04 -3.29
CA LEU A 189 8.91 -18.61 -4.39
C LEU A 189 10.39 -18.66 -3.99
N LEU A 190 10.73 -18.19 -2.79
CA LEU A 190 12.10 -18.22 -2.28
C LEU A 190 12.62 -19.65 -2.04
N ARG A 191 11.74 -20.62 -1.75
CA ARG A 191 12.15 -22.03 -1.60
C ARG A 191 12.43 -22.72 -2.93
N ARG A 192 11.91 -22.18 -4.05
CA ARG A 192 12.07 -22.74 -5.39
C ARG A 192 13.19 -22.09 -6.21
N ALA A 193 13.64 -20.91 -5.80
CA ALA A 193 14.72 -20.14 -6.43
C ALA A 193 16.10 -20.64 -6.01
#